data_AF-A0A7C6AQ87-F1
#
_entry.id   AF-A0A7C6AQ87-F1
#
_cell.length_a   1.000
_cell.length_b   1.000
_cell.length_c   1.000
_cell.angle_alpha   90.00
_cell.angle_beta   90.00
_cell.angle_gamma   90.00
#
_symmetry.space_group_name_H-M   'P 1'
#
loop_
_entity.id
_entity.type
_entity.pdbx_description
1 polymer ?
#
loop_
_entity_poly.entity_id
_entity_poly.type
_entity_poly.pdbx_seq_one_letter_code
_entity_poly.pdbx_strand_id
1 'polypeptide(L)'
;MGTRHGSRPACPPENARIAKMAKTACLAVSAFLTFLAPPGHAEERATLDRPYDPVVIPCSSLQGLLGTPVEDIRICAYRASEGRWEGIPFQLDERKAIVDPWDPPNLRLSYFDPDDGLLDADDELCFLCRDAGDRAGPSDWPDLPGCRAFARVELELYDPLDGGRAWVYAYRCSGQGPPIPAPYCLSYDAAHDEVSSVAYRVRLGANTGLVEDVAILPPFGSGVDFFDTQKIRMVGLLTAFNLTLPFGRDWSPYAANERDNLFIYPDSTRWTLRPVVRVVRQALQAVRFGAFVFGDARFPVETKFYPFFGRVSGGTDLSTLGELVDVEVDLLRQSWDFNANAVGMRLSTRRNRELRIDGVPDAFDSRVDLPIREWFLVTGEQGSLFVRLALVDTIGTSQSLYYRDDRNGGQSHGTLVHGGDTGYDGASYGDVGVLATGRVARPNLQLDFAAYFLPADQPPGAGERLAAWLGTPVTVAATTQAPSGVAASARGVLLPDAVELSAAFPNPFRVVTSFRVWLEGPGEVVVQVVDVAGRRVRLLHQGSLPHGGREFRWDGRDDDGAALPSGRYFVMVRAGGQVRTRPVVLLR
;
A
#
# COMPACT_ATOMS: atom_id res chain seq x y z
N MET A 1 -62.49 10.79 -47.69
CA MET A 1 -61.22 10.45 -48.40
C MET A 1 -60.66 9.23 -47.66
N GLY A 2 -60.33 8.08 -48.25
CA GLY A 2 -60.30 7.57 -49.63
C GLY A 2 -59.32 6.39 -49.62
N THR A 3 -59.74 5.13 -49.78
CA THR A 3 -59.64 4.34 -51.04
C THR A 3 -58.27 4.44 -51.74
N ARG A 4 -57.56 3.34 -52.09
CA ARG A 4 -57.98 1.93 -52.22
C ARG A 4 -56.79 0.94 -52.38
N HIS A 5 -57.14 -0.36 -52.29
CA HIS A 5 -56.43 -1.61 -52.70
C HIS A 5 -55.48 -2.25 -51.66
N GLY A 6 -55.37 -3.58 -51.51
CA GLY A 6 -56.01 -4.78 -52.11
C GLY A 6 -55.04 -5.98 -51.99
N SER A 7 -55.36 -7.28 -51.98
CA SER A 7 -56.61 -8.09 -52.00
C SER A 7 -56.25 -9.58 -51.71
N ARG A 8 -57.12 -10.38 -51.05
CA ARG A 8 -56.90 -11.84 -50.79
C ARG A 8 -57.25 -12.73 -52.00
N PRO A 9 -56.64 -13.94 -52.13
CA PRO A 9 -57.24 -15.24 -51.72
C PRO A 9 -56.21 -16.20 -51.03
N ALA A 10 -56.46 -17.45 -50.57
CA ALA A 10 -57.63 -18.21 -50.07
C ALA A 10 -57.17 -19.53 -49.35
N CYS A 11 -58.02 -20.57 -49.24
CA CYS A 11 -57.80 -21.95 -48.76
C CYS A 11 -58.64 -22.92 -49.66
N PRO A 12 -58.81 -24.26 -49.45
CA PRO A 12 -58.26 -25.26 -48.49
C PRO A 12 -57.23 -26.18 -49.26
N PRO A 13 -57.11 -27.54 -49.18
CA PRO A 13 -57.57 -28.65 -48.28
C PRO A 13 -56.43 -29.61 -47.80
N GLU A 14 -56.64 -30.86 -47.36
CA GLU A 14 -57.38 -31.41 -46.19
C GLU A 14 -57.10 -32.94 -46.01
N ASN A 15 -57.20 -33.49 -44.79
CA ASN A 15 -57.28 -34.93 -44.39
C ASN A 15 -56.22 -35.98 -44.78
N ALA A 16 -55.74 -36.78 -43.80
CA ALA A 16 -55.77 -38.27 -43.84
C ALA A 16 -55.40 -38.96 -42.49
N ARG A 17 -56.08 -40.06 -42.18
CA ARG A 17 -56.17 -40.77 -40.89
C ARG A 17 -55.07 -41.82 -40.61
N ILE A 18 -54.65 -41.89 -39.35
CA ILE A 18 -54.54 -43.07 -38.44
C ILE A 18 -54.59 -44.49 -39.06
N ALA A 19 -53.60 -45.33 -38.73
CA ALA A 19 -53.69 -46.81 -38.63
C ALA A 19 -52.69 -47.36 -37.57
N LYS A 20 -52.70 -48.68 -37.27
CA LYS A 20 -52.15 -49.26 -36.00
C LYS A 20 -51.47 -50.64 -36.19
N MET A 21 -50.61 -51.01 -35.21
CA MET A 21 -50.05 -52.36 -34.92
C MET A 21 -48.87 -52.85 -35.81
N ALA A 22 -48.11 -53.89 -35.44
CA ALA A 22 -47.16 -54.03 -34.30
C ALA A 22 -46.61 -55.48 -34.17
N LYS A 23 -45.27 -55.68 -34.07
CA LYS A 23 -44.57 -56.64 -33.13
C LYS A 23 -43.07 -56.91 -33.46
N THR A 24 -42.34 -57.27 -32.40
CA THR A 24 -41.08 -58.07 -32.35
C THR A 24 -39.76 -57.50 -32.92
N ALA A 25 -39.08 -56.75 -32.06
CA ALA A 25 -37.67 -56.89 -31.63
C ALA A 25 -36.58 -57.49 -32.57
N CYS A 26 -35.48 -56.75 -32.66
CA CYS A 26 -34.12 -57.31 -32.62
C CYS A 26 -33.23 -56.35 -31.77
N LEU A 27 -32.29 -56.87 -30.97
CA LEU A 27 -31.40 -56.04 -30.15
C LEU A 27 -30.23 -55.49 -30.99
N ALA A 28 -29.99 -54.19 -30.92
CA ALA A 28 -28.76 -53.56 -31.37
C ALA A 28 -28.15 -52.77 -30.20
N VAL A 29 -27.00 -53.23 -29.68
CA VAL A 29 -26.26 -52.52 -28.65
C VAL A 29 -25.38 -51.46 -29.32
N SER A 30 -25.97 -50.31 -29.63
CA SER A 30 -25.19 -49.11 -29.96
C SER A 30 -24.59 -48.54 -28.69
N ALA A 31 -23.31 -48.81 -28.46
CA ALA A 31 -22.56 -48.19 -27.37
C ALA A 31 -22.50 -46.67 -27.60
N PHE A 32 -23.28 -45.92 -26.81
CA PHE A 32 -23.19 -44.47 -26.80
C PHE A 32 -21.87 -44.08 -26.13
N LEU A 33 -20.85 -43.80 -26.93
CA LEU A 33 -19.64 -43.13 -26.47
C LEU A 33 -20.00 -41.70 -26.11
N THR A 34 -20.56 -41.52 -24.91
CA THR A 34 -20.49 -40.24 -24.22
C THR A 34 -19.03 -39.87 -24.09
N PHE A 35 -18.60 -38.92 -24.92
CA PHE A 35 -17.51 -38.05 -24.53
C PHE A 35 -17.93 -37.39 -23.21
N LEU A 36 -17.45 -37.96 -22.10
CA LEU A 36 -17.16 -37.15 -20.95
C LEU A 36 -16.16 -36.10 -21.45
N ALA A 37 -16.62 -34.86 -21.55
CA ALA A 37 -15.71 -33.74 -21.43
C ALA A 37 -14.90 -33.99 -20.13
N PRO A 38 -13.59 -33.70 -20.10
CA PRO A 38 -12.87 -33.69 -18.84
C PRO A 38 -13.65 -32.81 -17.85
N PRO A 39 -13.74 -33.18 -16.56
CA PRO A 39 -14.55 -32.44 -15.60
C PRO A 39 -14.10 -30.98 -15.62
N GLY A 40 -14.97 -30.11 -16.16
CA GLY A 40 -14.70 -28.68 -16.17
C GLY A 40 -14.54 -28.24 -14.74
N HIS A 41 -13.34 -27.79 -14.38
CA HIS A 41 -13.12 -27.16 -13.08
C HIS A 41 -14.12 -26.03 -12.96
N ALA A 42 -14.98 -26.08 -11.95
CA ALA A 42 -16.00 -25.08 -11.76
C ALA A 42 -15.31 -23.71 -11.60
N GLU A 43 -15.63 -22.79 -12.51
CA GLU A 43 -15.01 -21.47 -12.57
C GLU A 43 -15.19 -20.75 -11.23
N GLU A 44 -14.09 -20.56 -10.50
CA GLU A 44 -14.11 -19.96 -9.17
C GLU A 44 -14.43 -18.47 -9.34
N ARG A 45 -15.64 -18.07 -8.96
CA ARG A 45 -16.14 -16.70 -9.19
C ARG A 45 -15.60 -15.72 -8.16
N ALA A 46 -15.36 -14.49 -8.59
CA ALA A 46 -14.93 -13.42 -7.70
C ALA A 46 -15.99 -13.11 -6.62
N THR A 47 -15.54 -12.97 -5.38
CA THR A 47 -16.36 -12.67 -4.19
C THR A 47 -15.75 -11.58 -3.28
N LEU A 48 -14.55 -11.07 -3.60
CA LEU A 48 -13.84 -10.05 -2.84
C LEU A 48 -14.55 -8.68 -2.87
N ASP A 49 -15.26 -8.31 -1.79
CA ASP A 49 -15.91 -7.00 -1.64
C ASP A 49 -14.99 -5.96 -0.97
N ARG A 50 -13.90 -5.60 -1.66
CA ARG A 50 -13.01 -4.49 -1.26
C ARG A 50 -12.79 -3.46 -2.37
N PRO A 51 -13.85 -2.77 -2.85
CA PRO A 51 -13.77 -1.97 -4.07
C PRO A 51 -12.85 -0.74 -4.02
N TYR A 52 -12.30 -0.40 -2.85
CA TYR A 52 -11.46 0.78 -2.62
C TYR A 52 -10.01 0.45 -2.21
N ASP A 53 -9.71 -0.81 -1.88
CA ASP A 53 -8.37 -1.20 -1.41
C ASP A 53 -7.40 -1.33 -2.61
N PRO A 54 -6.23 -0.67 -2.57
CA PRO A 54 -5.16 -0.92 -3.50
C PRO A 54 -4.40 -2.20 -3.13
N VAL A 55 -4.12 -3.04 -4.13
CA VAL A 55 -3.13 -4.10 -4.04
C VAL A 55 -1.78 -3.50 -4.42
N VAL A 56 -0.77 -3.69 -3.56
CA VAL A 56 0.62 -3.34 -3.83
C VAL A 56 1.48 -4.55 -3.46
N ILE A 57 2.22 -5.10 -4.42
CA ILE A 57 3.14 -6.23 -4.20
C ILE A 57 4.51 -5.94 -4.79
N PRO A 58 5.61 -6.44 -4.18
CA PRO A 58 6.92 -6.36 -4.79
C PRO A 58 6.98 -7.29 -6.00
N CYS A 59 7.64 -6.86 -7.08
CA CYS A 59 7.69 -7.61 -8.33
C CYS A 59 8.50 -8.92 -8.23
N SER A 60 9.25 -9.15 -7.15
CA SER A 60 9.77 -10.48 -6.76
C SER A 60 8.69 -11.56 -6.57
N SER A 61 7.42 -11.20 -6.40
CA SER A 61 6.28 -12.14 -6.47
C SER A 61 5.95 -12.58 -7.91
N LEU A 62 6.37 -11.83 -8.93
CA LEU A 62 6.11 -12.09 -10.36
C LEU A 62 7.18 -13.00 -10.98
N GLN A 63 7.49 -14.11 -10.29
CA GLN A 63 8.54 -15.05 -10.73
C GLN A 63 8.22 -15.62 -12.12
N GLY A 64 9.25 -15.72 -12.96
CA GLY A 64 9.10 -16.08 -14.38
C GLY A 64 8.80 -14.91 -15.32
N LEU A 65 8.53 -13.69 -14.80
CA LEU A 65 8.44 -12.45 -15.59
C LEU A 65 9.62 -11.49 -15.36
N LEU A 66 10.39 -11.66 -14.28
CA LEU A 66 11.57 -10.82 -13.97
C LEU A 66 12.56 -10.72 -15.15
N GLY A 67 13.16 -9.54 -15.35
CA GLY A 67 14.03 -9.23 -16.49
C GLY A 67 13.30 -9.03 -17.83
N THR A 68 11.97 -8.94 -17.81
CA THR A 68 11.15 -8.52 -18.96
C THR A 68 11.02 -7.00 -18.99
N PRO A 69 11.11 -6.31 -20.14
CA PRO A 69 10.85 -4.87 -20.21
C PRO A 69 9.48 -4.51 -19.61
N VAL A 70 9.39 -3.47 -18.79
CA VAL A 70 8.12 -3.08 -18.14
C VAL A 70 7.01 -2.78 -19.14
N GLU A 71 7.38 -2.28 -20.32
CA GLU A 71 6.48 -2.04 -21.45
C GLU A 71 5.90 -3.31 -22.09
N ASP A 72 6.51 -4.49 -21.89
CA ASP A 72 6.05 -5.81 -22.34
C ASP A 72 5.06 -6.46 -21.34
N ILE A 73 4.93 -5.94 -20.12
CA ILE A 73 4.09 -6.52 -19.07
C ILE A 73 2.61 -6.13 -19.24
N ARG A 74 1.70 -7.09 -19.10
CA ARG A 74 0.24 -6.85 -19.10
C ARG A 74 -0.40 -7.51 -17.89
N ILE A 75 -1.19 -6.74 -17.15
CA ILE A 75 -1.96 -7.22 -16.01
C ILE A 75 -3.44 -7.30 -16.43
N CYS A 76 -4.05 -8.47 -16.23
CA CYS A 76 -5.34 -8.81 -16.81
C CYS A 76 -6.27 -9.47 -15.78
N ALA A 77 -7.57 -9.28 -15.93
CA ALA A 77 -8.61 -10.03 -15.26
C ALA A 77 -9.31 -10.98 -16.25
N TYR A 78 -9.82 -12.11 -15.75
CA TYR A 78 -10.68 -13.01 -16.53
C TYR A 78 -12.16 -12.74 -16.18
N ARG A 79 -13.02 -12.72 -17.19
CA ARG A 79 -14.47 -12.57 -17.04
C ARG A 79 -15.12 -13.87 -17.52
N ALA A 80 -15.24 -14.84 -16.62
CA ALA A 80 -15.56 -16.22 -17.00
C ALA A 80 -17.00 -16.36 -17.57
N SER A 81 -17.90 -15.42 -17.26
CA SER A 81 -19.25 -15.35 -17.85
C SER A 81 -19.26 -15.00 -19.35
N GLU A 82 -18.14 -14.49 -19.87
CA GLU A 82 -17.96 -14.13 -21.28
C GLU A 82 -16.80 -14.90 -21.95
N GLY A 83 -16.08 -15.75 -21.19
CA GLY A 83 -14.86 -16.41 -21.64
C GLY A 83 -13.73 -15.46 -22.05
N ARG A 84 -13.78 -14.18 -21.65
CA ARG A 84 -12.90 -13.12 -22.16
C ARG A 84 -11.81 -12.71 -21.16
N TRP A 85 -10.70 -12.24 -21.72
CA TRP A 85 -9.63 -11.55 -21.02
C TRP A 85 -9.78 -10.03 -21.17
N GLU A 86 -9.56 -9.30 -20.08
CA GLU A 86 -9.69 -7.85 -20.01
C GLU A 86 -8.44 -7.27 -19.32
N GLY A 87 -7.85 -6.21 -19.87
CA GLY A 87 -6.76 -5.52 -19.20
C GLY A 87 -7.29 -4.77 -17.98
N ILE A 88 -6.49 -4.60 -16.94
CA ILE A 88 -6.86 -3.75 -15.79
C ILE A 88 -5.98 -2.50 -15.73
N PRO A 89 -6.44 -1.37 -15.17
CA PRO A 89 -5.55 -0.28 -14.82
C PRO A 89 -4.52 -0.77 -13.80
N PHE A 90 -3.25 -0.72 -14.18
CA PHE A 90 -2.12 -1.09 -13.31
C PHE A 90 -1.00 -0.08 -13.44
N GLN A 91 -0.12 -0.07 -12.45
CA GLN A 91 1.09 0.74 -12.42
C GLN A 91 2.25 -0.14 -12.00
N LEU A 92 3.33 -0.11 -12.77
CA LEU A 92 4.63 -0.59 -12.34
C LEU A 92 5.43 0.64 -11.93
N ASP A 93 5.80 0.71 -10.66
CA ASP A 93 6.74 1.71 -10.16
C ASP A 93 8.13 1.07 -10.14
N GLU A 94 8.96 1.41 -11.13
CA GLU A 94 10.39 1.09 -11.16
C GLU A 94 11.07 1.70 -9.92
N ARG A 95 11.82 0.90 -9.14
CA ARG A 95 12.43 1.38 -7.87
C ARG A 95 13.92 1.12 -7.77
N LYS A 96 14.71 2.19 -7.80
CA LYS A 96 16.16 2.13 -7.61
C LYS A 96 16.56 2.16 -6.13
N ALA A 97 17.46 1.26 -5.73
CA ALA A 97 18.19 1.35 -4.46
C ALA A 97 19.22 2.49 -4.51
N ILE A 98 19.01 3.54 -3.72
CA ILE A 98 19.93 4.68 -3.55
C ILE A 98 20.53 4.72 -2.15
N VAL A 99 21.71 5.33 -2.01
CA VAL A 99 22.16 5.87 -0.71
C VAL A 99 21.13 6.87 -0.23
N ASP A 100 20.75 6.83 1.04
CA ASP A 100 19.71 7.69 1.60
C ASP A 100 20.23 9.13 1.87
N PRO A 101 19.71 10.19 1.21
CA PRO A 101 20.08 11.59 1.46
C PRO A 101 19.78 12.12 2.88
N TRP A 102 18.99 11.40 3.66
CA TRP A 102 18.53 11.74 5.00
C TRP A 102 19.29 10.95 6.07
N ASP A 103 19.60 9.67 5.80
CA ASP A 103 20.46 8.80 6.62
C ASP A 103 21.59 8.09 5.78
N PRO A 104 22.66 8.81 5.39
CA PRO A 104 23.67 8.35 4.43
C PRO A 104 24.42 7.02 4.66
N PRO A 105 24.57 6.44 5.87
CA PRO A 105 25.10 5.08 6.00
C PRO A 105 24.15 3.98 5.49
N ASN A 106 22.87 4.30 5.26
CA ASN A 106 21.85 3.34 4.84
C ASN A 106 21.43 3.50 3.37
N LEU A 107 20.77 2.47 2.83
CA LEU A 107 20.16 2.47 1.51
C LEU A 107 18.63 2.49 1.62
N ARG A 108 17.96 3.15 0.68
CA ARG A 108 16.50 3.16 0.51
C ARG A 108 16.10 2.94 -0.94
N LEU A 109 14.90 2.43 -1.17
CA LEU A 109 14.30 2.40 -2.51
C LEU A 109 13.71 3.78 -2.85
N SER A 110 13.90 4.23 -4.09
CA SER A 110 13.40 5.52 -4.59
C SER A 110 12.46 5.34 -5.77
N TYR A 111 11.33 6.07 -5.76
CA TYR A 111 10.36 6.14 -6.86
C TYR A 111 10.68 7.27 -7.87
N PHE A 112 11.79 7.99 -7.66
CA PHE A 112 12.12 9.23 -8.38
C PHE A 112 13.43 9.15 -9.17
N ASP A 113 14.16 8.04 -9.04
CA ASP A 113 15.43 7.76 -9.68
C ASP A 113 15.21 6.51 -10.54
N PRO A 114 15.05 6.62 -11.87
CA PRO A 114 14.65 5.49 -12.72
C PRO A 114 15.70 4.38 -12.75
N ASP A 115 15.29 3.16 -13.07
CA ASP A 115 16.21 2.03 -13.27
C ASP A 115 16.55 1.76 -14.74
N ASP A 116 16.48 0.52 -15.21
CA ASP A 116 16.91 0.13 -16.56
C ASP A 116 15.75 -0.17 -17.54
N GLY A 117 14.51 -0.02 -17.09
CA GLY A 117 13.29 -0.33 -17.85
C GLY A 117 12.89 -1.81 -17.88
N LEU A 118 13.55 -2.67 -17.10
CA LEU A 118 13.15 -4.06 -16.86
C LEU A 118 12.32 -4.19 -15.58
N LEU A 119 11.53 -5.27 -15.51
CA LEU A 119 10.78 -5.67 -14.32
C LEU A 119 11.72 -6.40 -13.35
N ASP A 120 12.13 -5.75 -12.27
CA ASP A 120 13.08 -6.28 -11.30
C ASP A 120 12.45 -6.71 -9.97
N ALA A 121 13.24 -7.28 -9.07
CA ALA A 121 12.75 -7.94 -7.86
C ALA A 121 12.19 -6.96 -6.80
N ASP A 122 12.69 -5.72 -6.81
CA ASP A 122 12.40 -4.63 -5.87
C ASP A 122 11.46 -3.54 -6.42
N ASP A 123 10.96 -3.64 -7.65
CA ASP A 123 9.84 -2.81 -8.15
C ASP A 123 8.53 -3.06 -7.38
N GLU A 124 7.53 -2.20 -7.56
CA GLU A 124 6.14 -2.47 -7.12
C GLU A 124 5.16 -2.59 -8.29
N LEU A 125 4.33 -3.63 -8.25
CA LEU A 125 3.09 -3.70 -9.01
C LEU A 125 1.93 -3.18 -8.15
N CYS A 126 1.17 -2.21 -8.68
CA CYS A 126 0.00 -1.61 -8.06
C CYS A 126 -1.24 -1.69 -8.97
N PHE A 127 -2.38 -2.11 -8.41
CA PHE A 127 -3.71 -2.12 -9.03
C PHE A 127 -4.80 -2.06 -7.93
N LEU A 128 -6.09 -1.98 -8.26
CA LEU A 128 -7.15 -2.04 -7.24
C LEU A 128 -7.85 -3.40 -7.18
N CYS A 129 -8.28 -3.81 -5.99
CA CYS A 129 -9.07 -5.05 -5.79
C CYS A 129 -10.33 -5.12 -6.67
N ARG A 130 -10.97 -3.97 -6.95
CA ARG A 130 -12.17 -3.86 -7.81
C ARG A 130 -11.99 -4.30 -9.26
N ASP A 131 -10.76 -4.29 -9.76
CA ASP A 131 -10.48 -4.57 -11.17
C ASP A 131 -10.28 -6.06 -11.45
N ALA A 132 -9.98 -6.83 -10.40
CA ALA A 132 -9.78 -8.28 -10.43
C ALA A 132 -11.00 -9.05 -10.94
N GLY A 133 -10.81 -10.32 -11.32
CA GLY A 133 -11.82 -11.13 -11.99
C GLY A 133 -11.98 -12.53 -11.41
N ASP A 134 -12.70 -13.34 -12.17
CA ASP A 134 -12.90 -14.76 -11.90
C ASP A 134 -11.60 -15.53 -12.11
N ARG A 135 -11.52 -16.74 -11.54
CA ARG A 135 -10.39 -17.62 -11.77
C ARG A 135 -10.45 -18.23 -13.17
N ALA A 136 -9.38 -18.08 -13.93
CA ALA A 136 -9.22 -18.71 -15.24
C ALA A 136 -8.79 -20.16 -15.10
N GLY A 137 -9.21 -21.03 -16.03
CA GLY A 137 -8.70 -22.38 -16.10
C GLY A 137 -7.22 -22.42 -16.53
N PRO A 138 -6.51 -23.55 -16.31
CA PRO A 138 -5.10 -23.70 -16.69
C PRO A 138 -4.84 -23.54 -18.20
N SER A 139 -5.86 -23.75 -19.03
CA SER A 139 -5.80 -23.67 -20.50
C SER A 139 -6.38 -22.39 -21.10
N ASP A 140 -7.01 -21.55 -20.28
CA ASP A 140 -7.58 -20.27 -20.72
C ASP A 140 -6.47 -19.22 -20.74
N TRP A 141 -6.04 -18.78 -21.93
CA TRP A 141 -4.95 -17.81 -22.09
C TRP A 141 -5.36 -16.73 -23.12
N PRO A 142 -4.95 -15.46 -22.93
CA PRO A 142 -5.14 -14.42 -23.94
C PRO A 142 -4.54 -14.83 -25.28
N ASP A 143 -5.32 -14.69 -26.35
CA ASP A 143 -4.84 -15.01 -27.71
C ASP A 143 -4.10 -13.81 -28.31
N LEU A 144 -2.92 -13.53 -27.75
CA LEU A 144 -2.13 -12.33 -28.00
C LEU A 144 -0.63 -12.65 -28.14
N PRO A 145 0.13 -11.85 -28.91
CA PRO A 145 1.57 -12.04 -29.11
C PRO A 145 2.35 -12.05 -27.80
N GLY A 146 3.33 -12.95 -27.68
CA GLY A 146 4.12 -13.15 -26.47
C GLY A 146 3.38 -13.90 -25.36
N CYS A 147 2.11 -13.62 -25.09
CA CYS A 147 1.41 -14.13 -23.90
C CYS A 147 1.37 -15.66 -23.82
N ARG A 148 1.28 -16.39 -24.95
CA ARG A 148 1.37 -17.87 -25.00
C ARG A 148 2.79 -18.44 -25.08
N ALA A 149 3.83 -17.60 -25.19
CA ALA A 149 5.23 -18.02 -25.34
C ALA A 149 6.01 -18.04 -24.01
N PHE A 150 5.49 -17.37 -22.98
CA PHE A 150 6.10 -17.24 -21.66
C PHE A 150 5.18 -17.81 -20.58
N ALA A 151 5.68 -17.90 -19.34
CA ALA A 151 4.82 -18.16 -18.19
C ALA A 151 3.88 -16.97 -17.91
N ARG A 152 2.78 -17.23 -17.22
CA ARG A 152 1.95 -16.22 -16.55
C ARG A 152 2.11 -16.35 -15.05
N VAL A 153 1.76 -15.32 -14.31
CA VAL A 153 1.61 -15.39 -12.85
C VAL A 153 0.15 -15.17 -12.49
N GLU A 154 -0.47 -16.19 -11.90
CA GLU A 154 -1.79 -16.08 -11.25
C GLU A 154 -1.59 -15.45 -9.87
N LEU A 155 -2.27 -14.33 -9.63
CA LEU A 155 -2.33 -13.63 -8.34
C LEU A 155 -3.71 -13.88 -7.74
N GLU A 156 -3.78 -14.77 -6.76
CA GLU A 156 -4.98 -14.98 -5.93
C GLU A 156 -5.01 -13.90 -4.84
N LEU A 157 -6.02 -13.05 -4.89
CA LEU A 157 -6.37 -12.10 -3.83
C LEU A 157 -7.30 -12.80 -2.84
N TYR A 158 -6.99 -12.70 -1.54
CA TYR A 158 -7.78 -13.30 -0.46
C TYR A 158 -7.98 -12.32 0.69
N ASP A 159 -9.24 -12.13 1.11
CA ASP A 159 -9.60 -11.37 2.32
C ASP A 159 -9.60 -12.27 3.56
N PRO A 160 -8.72 -12.03 4.57
CA PRO A 160 -8.71 -12.82 5.79
C PRO A 160 -9.90 -12.58 6.75
N LEU A 161 -10.76 -11.59 6.49
CA LEU A 161 -11.90 -11.24 7.36
C LEU A 161 -13.17 -12.05 7.06
N ASP A 162 -13.46 -12.31 5.79
CA ASP A 162 -14.67 -13.03 5.34
C ASP A 162 -14.40 -14.20 4.39
N GLY A 163 -13.17 -14.35 3.90
CA GLY A 163 -12.77 -15.39 2.94
C GLY A 163 -13.02 -15.05 1.47
N GLY A 164 -13.39 -13.80 1.16
CA GLY A 164 -13.60 -13.30 -0.20
C GLY A 164 -12.37 -13.44 -1.08
N ARG A 165 -12.58 -13.77 -2.36
CA ARG A 165 -11.53 -14.14 -3.34
C ARG A 165 -11.68 -13.41 -4.66
N ALA A 166 -10.58 -13.15 -5.35
CA ALA A 166 -10.55 -12.66 -6.73
C ALA A 166 -9.18 -12.92 -7.36
N TRP A 167 -9.09 -12.92 -8.70
CA TRP A 167 -7.86 -13.27 -9.41
C TRP A 167 -7.43 -12.21 -10.42
N VAL A 168 -6.12 -12.01 -10.49
CA VAL A 168 -5.43 -11.15 -11.46
C VAL A 168 -4.29 -11.95 -12.08
N TYR A 169 -4.00 -11.70 -13.36
CA TYR A 169 -3.01 -12.46 -14.12
C TYR A 169 -2.00 -11.54 -14.77
N ALA A 170 -0.72 -11.70 -14.42
CA ALA A 170 0.38 -11.02 -15.07
C ALA A 170 0.93 -11.86 -16.24
N TYR A 171 1.13 -11.22 -17.38
CA TYR A 171 1.65 -11.83 -18.61
C TYR A 171 2.79 -10.97 -19.19
N ARG A 172 3.71 -11.61 -19.90
CA ARG A 172 4.57 -10.95 -20.90
C ARG A 172 3.89 -11.02 -22.26
N CYS A 173 3.61 -9.87 -22.88
CA CYS A 173 2.94 -9.78 -24.17
C CYS A 173 3.66 -8.76 -25.08
N SER A 174 4.34 -9.27 -26.11
CA SER A 174 5.22 -8.48 -26.96
C SER A 174 4.44 -7.58 -27.93
N GLY A 175 4.27 -6.30 -27.58
CA GLY A 175 3.44 -5.34 -28.31
C GLY A 175 2.14 -5.00 -27.57
N GLN A 176 1.05 -4.70 -28.28
CA GLN A 176 -0.22 -4.35 -27.64
C GLN A 176 -0.82 -5.56 -26.90
N GLY A 177 -1.25 -5.33 -25.64
CA GLY A 177 -1.99 -6.30 -24.84
C GLY A 177 -3.51 -6.20 -25.06
N PRO A 178 -4.32 -6.77 -24.15
CA PRO A 178 -5.76 -6.48 -24.13
C PRO A 178 -6.00 -4.98 -23.93
N PRO A 179 -7.13 -4.42 -24.40
CA PRO A 179 -7.52 -3.06 -24.08
C PRO A 179 -7.54 -2.85 -22.56
N ILE A 180 -6.88 -1.79 -22.10
CA ILE A 180 -6.92 -1.34 -20.71
C ILE A 180 -8.06 -0.30 -20.62
N PRO A 181 -8.94 -0.36 -19.59
CA PRO A 181 -9.92 0.67 -19.30
C PRO A 181 -9.31 2.07 -19.17
N ALA A 182 -10.16 3.10 -19.20
CA ALA A 182 -9.71 4.46 -18.92
C ALA A 182 -9.03 4.52 -17.53
N PRO A 183 -7.85 5.16 -17.41
CA PRO A 183 -7.15 5.27 -16.12
C PRO A 183 -7.96 6.13 -15.14
N TYR A 184 -7.62 6.02 -13.86
CA TYR A 184 -8.39 6.60 -12.74
C TYR A 184 -8.34 8.14 -12.60
N CYS A 185 -8.08 8.87 -13.69
CA CYS A 185 -7.97 10.32 -13.76
C CYS A 185 -7.05 10.94 -12.69
N LEU A 186 -6.04 10.19 -12.23
CA LEU A 186 -5.08 10.66 -11.25
C LEU A 186 -4.16 11.73 -11.86
N SER A 187 -4.11 12.89 -11.23
CA SER A 187 -3.25 14.01 -11.61
C SER A 187 -2.72 14.73 -10.37
N TYR A 188 -1.58 15.40 -10.52
CA TYR A 188 -0.96 16.19 -9.46
C TYR A 188 -0.58 17.57 -10.01
N ASP A 189 -1.11 18.63 -9.41
CA ASP A 189 -0.75 20.01 -9.70
C ASP A 189 0.30 20.51 -8.69
N ALA A 190 1.54 20.57 -9.17
CA ALA A 190 2.67 21.04 -8.37
C ALA A 190 2.66 22.56 -8.08
N ALA A 191 1.83 23.35 -8.77
CA ALA A 191 1.69 24.79 -8.48
C ALA A 191 0.82 25.06 -7.23
N HIS A 192 -0.06 24.13 -6.88
CA HIS A 192 -1.01 24.24 -5.76
C HIS A 192 -0.83 23.14 -4.70
N ASP A 193 0.13 22.22 -4.87
CA ASP A 193 0.35 21.02 -4.05
C ASP A 193 -0.93 20.18 -3.91
N GLU A 194 -1.61 19.98 -5.04
CA GLU A 194 -2.94 19.39 -5.13
C GLU A 194 -2.91 18.07 -5.90
N VAL A 195 -3.65 17.07 -5.41
CA VAL A 195 -3.94 15.82 -6.13
C VAL A 195 -5.42 15.75 -6.47
N SER A 196 -5.73 15.28 -7.68
CA SER A 196 -7.09 14.95 -8.12
C SER A 196 -7.13 13.50 -8.60
N SER A 197 -8.31 12.88 -8.49
CA SER A 197 -8.61 11.51 -8.93
C SER A 197 -10.04 11.42 -9.49
N VAL A 198 -10.47 10.22 -9.88
CA VAL A 198 -11.88 9.95 -10.24
C VAL A 198 -12.89 10.24 -9.11
N ALA A 199 -12.47 10.26 -7.83
CA ALA A 199 -13.37 10.35 -6.69
C ALA A 199 -13.17 11.54 -5.76
N TYR A 200 -11.99 12.18 -5.79
CA TYR A 200 -11.69 13.29 -4.89
C TYR A 200 -10.66 14.26 -5.44
N ARG A 201 -10.61 15.43 -4.82
CA ARG A 201 -9.51 16.40 -4.85
C ARG A 201 -9.03 16.65 -3.43
N VAL A 202 -7.72 16.70 -3.23
CA VAL A 202 -7.06 17.01 -1.95
C VAL A 202 -5.93 17.98 -2.19
N ARG A 203 -5.91 19.10 -1.45
CA ARG A 203 -4.84 20.10 -1.49
C ARG A 203 -4.01 20.07 -0.21
N LEU A 204 -2.71 20.29 -0.35
CA LEU A 204 -1.76 20.35 0.75
C LEU A 204 -1.25 21.78 0.93
N GLY A 205 -0.87 22.11 2.17
CA GLY A 205 -0.37 23.43 2.54
C GLY A 205 1.05 23.67 2.07
N ALA A 206 1.26 24.64 1.18
CA ALA A 206 2.56 24.94 0.58
C ALA A 206 3.68 25.32 1.58
N ASN A 207 3.34 25.61 2.85
CA ASN A 207 4.31 25.91 3.92
C ASN A 207 4.44 24.80 4.98
N THR A 208 3.50 23.84 5.01
CA THR A 208 3.31 22.88 6.13
C THR A 208 3.30 21.42 5.66
N GLY A 209 2.81 21.15 4.45
CA GLY A 209 2.48 19.83 3.94
C GLY A 209 1.32 19.13 4.68
N LEU A 210 0.49 19.89 5.41
CA LEU A 210 -0.76 19.43 6.01
C LEU A 210 -1.91 19.52 5.00
N VAL A 211 -3.01 18.80 5.19
CA VAL A 211 -4.19 18.90 4.31
C VAL A 211 -4.95 20.23 4.54
N GLU A 212 -5.42 20.87 3.48
CA GLU A 212 -6.12 22.17 3.50
C GLU A 212 -7.31 22.28 2.50
N ASP A 213 -7.67 21.20 1.79
CA ASP A 213 -8.88 21.10 0.95
C ASP A 213 -9.21 19.60 0.83
N VAL A 214 -10.48 19.23 0.99
CA VAL A 214 -10.98 17.89 0.64
C VAL A 214 -12.36 18.03 0.02
N ALA A 215 -12.44 17.77 -1.29
CA ALA A 215 -13.70 17.66 -2.02
C ALA A 215 -13.88 16.24 -2.55
N ILE A 216 -15.01 15.58 -2.24
CA ILE A 216 -15.41 14.34 -2.92
C ILE A 216 -16.16 14.70 -4.19
N LEU A 217 -15.67 14.23 -5.33
CA LEU A 217 -16.12 14.66 -6.65
C LEU A 217 -17.37 13.89 -7.12
N PRO A 218 -18.23 14.48 -7.97
CA PRO A 218 -19.34 13.77 -8.60
C PRO A 218 -18.81 12.60 -9.47
N PRO A 219 -19.50 11.44 -9.49
CA PRO A 219 -20.82 11.16 -8.91
C PRO A 219 -20.78 10.67 -7.45
N PHE A 220 -19.63 10.69 -6.78
CA PHE A 220 -19.48 10.14 -5.43
C PHE A 220 -19.87 11.14 -4.34
N GLY A 221 -19.66 12.44 -4.59
CA GLY A 221 -20.02 13.54 -3.70
C GLY A 221 -20.41 14.80 -4.47
N SER A 222 -20.55 15.90 -3.75
CA SER A 222 -21.03 17.18 -4.29
C SER A 222 -20.00 17.94 -5.15
N GLY A 223 -18.71 17.64 -5.01
CA GLY A 223 -17.60 18.44 -5.55
C GLY A 223 -17.28 19.71 -4.75
N VAL A 224 -17.99 19.98 -3.65
CA VAL A 224 -17.69 21.08 -2.72
C VAL A 224 -16.61 20.62 -1.72
N ASP A 225 -15.65 21.51 -1.45
CA ASP A 225 -14.71 21.34 -0.34
C ASP A 225 -15.40 21.59 1.00
N PHE A 226 -15.33 20.59 1.89
CA PHE A 226 -15.93 20.61 3.22
C PHE A 226 -14.89 20.58 4.34
N PHE A 227 -13.61 20.70 4.02
CA PHE A 227 -12.50 20.66 4.96
C PHE A 227 -11.95 22.06 5.23
N ASP A 228 -11.44 22.33 6.44
CA ASP A 228 -10.69 23.57 6.69
C ASP A 228 -9.19 23.28 6.69
N THR A 229 -8.72 22.55 7.70
CA THR A 229 -7.29 22.22 7.79
C THR A 229 -7.01 21.06 8.74
N GLN A 230 -6.00 20.27 8.37
CA GLN A 230 -5.38 19.33 9.29
C GLN A 230 -4.46 20.12 10.22
N LYS A 231 -4.57 19.86 11.51
CA LYS A 231 -3.99 20.66 12.58
C LYS A 231 -3.01 19.84 13.39
N ILE A 232 -1.84 20.40 13.64
CA ILE A 232 -0.87 19.87 14.61
C ILE A 232 -0.50 20.99 15.57
N ARG A 233 -0.91 20.85 16.83
CA ARG A 233 -0.57 21.79 17.91
C ARG A 233 0.37 21.10 18.89
N MET A 234 1.52 21.71 19.13
CA MET A 234 2.38 21.37 20.26
C MET A 234 2.50 22.56 21.20
N VAL A 235 2.56 22.28 22.50
CA VAL A 235 2.79 23.28 23.54
C VAL A 235 3.87 22.75 24.47
N GLY A 236 4.82 23.57 24.87
CA GLY A 236 5.97 23.07 25.64
C GLY A 236 7.05 24.10 25.91
N LEU A 237 8.25 23.60 26.24
CA LEU A 237 9.47 24.36 26.47
C LEU A 237 10.59 23.89 25.52
N LEU A 238 11.25 24.84 24.88
CA LEU A 238 12.47 24.65 24.09
C LEU A 238 13.64 25.24 24.89
N THR A 239 14.64 24.42 25.23
CA THR A 239 15.88 24.89 25.86
C THR A 239 17.02 24.80 24.86
N ALA A 240 17.62 25.92 24.49
CA ALA A 240 18.79 25.97 23.61
C ALA A 240 19.76 27.05 24.10
N PHE A 241 21.08 26.78 24.06
CA PHE A 241 22.13 27.73 24.46
C PHE A 241 21.92 28.36 25.87
N ASN A 242 21.46 27.54 26.84
CA ASN A 242 21.07 27.95 28.20
C ASN A 242 19.87 28.93 28.30
N LEU A 243 19.09 29.08 27.23
CA LEU A 243 17.85 29.85 27.21
C LEU A 243 16.65 28.90 27.03
N THR A 244 15.74 28.89 28.00
CA THR A 244 14.47 28.14 27.93
C THR A 244 13.33 29.06 27.50
N LEU A 245 12.66 28.74 26.39
CA LEU A 245 11.57 29.50 25.79
C LEU A 245 10.28 28.66 25.71
N PRO A 246 9.12 29.21 26.09
CA PRO A 246 7.83 28.55 25.88
C PRO A 246 7.35 28.70 24.44
N PHE A 247 6.91 27.60 23.83
CA PHE A 247 6.27 27.60 22.51
C PHE A 247 4.80 27.15 22.59
N GLY A 248 3.98 27.59 21.64
CA GLY A 248 2.57 27.18 21.52
C GLY A 248 1.62 27.69 22.60
N ARG A 249 2.06 28.62 23.46
CA ARG A 249 1.24 29.27 24.50
C ARG A 249 0.94 30.71 24.07
N ASP A 250 -0.31 31.17 24.14
CA ASP A 250 -0.74 32.46 23.53
C ASP A 250 -0.07 33.70 24.11
N TRP A 251 0.38 33.63 25.37
CA TRP A 251 1.13 34.72 26.00
C TRP A 251 2.61 34.77 25.57
N SER A 252 3.10 33.75 24.88
CA SER A 252 4.45 33.72 24.33
C SER A 252 4.51 34.50 23.02
N PRO A 253 5.55 35.33 22.77
CA PRO A 253 5.82 35.88 21.45
C PRO A 253 6.20 34.79 20.41
N TYR A 254 6.32 33.53 20.85
CA TYR A 254 6.53 32.33 20.04
C TYR A 254 5.29 31.41 20.01
N ALA A 255 4.09 31.98 20.16
CA ALA A 255 2.83 31.28 19.93
C ALA A 255 2.73 30.86 18.44
N ALA A 256 2.89 29.56 18.18
CA ALA A 256 2.59 28.97 16.88
C ALA A 256 1.10 28.68 16.77
N ASN A 257 0.49 28.99 15.63
CA ASN A 257 -0.88 28.56 15.35
C ASN A 257 -0.97 27.03 15.12
N GLU A 258 -2.16 26.48 14.93
CA GLU A 258 -2.38 25.03 14.74
C GLU A 258 -1.78 24.42 13.46
N ARG A 259 -1.14 25.23 12.60
CA ARG A 259 -0.47 24.84 11.35
C ARG A 259 1.04 25.12 11.35
N ASP A 260 1.48 26.16 12.05
CA ASP A 260 2.88 26.64 12.13
C ASP A 260 3.88 25.67 12.79
N ASN A 261 3.41 24.57 13.40
CA ASN A 261 4.28 23.60 14.09
C ASN A 261 5.03 22.64 13.15
N LEU A 262 4.67 22.63 11.87
CA LEU A 262 5.45 21.99 10.80
C LEU A 262 6.00 23.05 9.84
N PHE A 263 7.14 22.73 9.25
CA PHE A 263 7.76 23.48 8.15
C PHE A 263 8.11 22.51 7.02
N ILE A 264 7.60 22.76 5.82
CA ILE A 264 8.04 22.06 4.60
C ILE A 264 9.24 22.80 4.00
N TYR A 265 10.26 22.07 3.55
CA TYR A 265 11.40 22.70 2.89
C TYR A 265 11.03 23.10 1.45
N PRO A 266 11.27 24.36 1.03
CA PRO A 266 11.12 24.77 -0.37
C PRO A 266 11.87 23.85 -1.33
N ASP A 267 11.30 23.65 -2.51
CA ASP A 267 11.84 22.81 -3.60
C ASP A 267 12.15 21.34 -3.22
N SER A 268 11.70 20.87 -2.05
CA SER A 268 11.95 19.49 -1.58
C SER A 268 10.91 18.47 -2.07
N THR A 269 9.74 18.93 -2.52
CA THR A 269 8.63 18.07 -2.92
C THR A 269 8.91 17.41 -4.27
N ARG A 270 8.83 16.07 -4.31
CA ARG A 270 8.94 15.22 -5.50
C ARG A 270 7.67 14.41 -5.69
N TRP A 271 7.31 14.09 -6.93
CA TRP A 271 6.16 13.26 -7.26
C TRP A 271 6.38 12.40 -8.52
N THR A 272 5.66 11.29 -8.62
CA THR A 272 5.65 10.42 -9.81
C THR A 272 4.95 11.09 -10.99
N LEU A 273 5.63 11.25 -12.12
CA LEU A 273 5.18 12.05 -13.27
C LEU A 273 4.14 11.38 -14.19
N ARG A 274 3.90 10.07 -14.07
CA ARG A 274 3.01 9.29 -14.96
C ARG A 274 2.08 8.34 -14.18
N PRO A 275 1.24 8.85 -13.26
CA PRO A 275 0.35 8.01 -12.46
C PRO A 275 -0.73 7.32 -13.32
N VAL A 276 -1.05 6.07 -12.97
CA VAL A 276 -2.16 5.29 -13.54
C VAL A 276 -3.10 4.83 -12.43
N VAL A 277 -2.52 4.33 -11.32
CA VAL A 277 -3.23 3.87 -10.12
C VAL A 277 -2.72 4.58 -8.85
N ARG A 278 -1.51 5.15 -8.87
CA ARG A 278 -0.91 5.80 -7.70
C ARG A 278 -0.12 7.06 -8.05
N VAL A 279 -0.33 8.14 -7.32
CA VAL A 279 0.68 9.20 -7.17
C VAL A 279 1.48 8.90 -5.91
N VAL A 280 2.80 8.76 -6.03
CA VAL A 280 3.71 8.83 -4.88
C VAL A 280 4.26 10.25 -4.83
N ARG A 281 4.03 10.94 -3.71
CA ARG A 281 4.60 12.24 -3.36
C ARG A 281 5.57 12.04 -2.19
N GLN A 282 6.72 12.68 -2.22
CA GLN A 282 7.60 12.80 -1.05
C GLN A 282 7.95 14.27 -0.83
N ALA A 283 7.82 14.76 0.40
CA ALA A 283 8.33 16.06 0.81
C ALA A 283 9.34 15.92 1.96
N LEU A 284 10.17 16.94 2.17
CA LEU A 284 11.00 17.05 3.38
C LEU A 284 10.36 18.07 4.31
N GLN A 285 10.09 17.67 5.55
CA GLN A 285 9.57 18.53 6.60
C GLN A 285 10.57 18.63 7.76
N ALA A 286 10.36 19.59 8.65
CA ALA A 286 10.96 19.64 9.98
C ALA A 286 9.94 20.13 11.00
N VAL A 287 10.20 19.82 12.27
CA VAL A 287 9.41 20.34 13.39
C VAL A 287 9.80 21.78 13.68
N ARG A 288 8.80 22.65 13.85
CA ARG A 288 8.97 24.09 14.09
C ARG A 288 8.45 24.47 15.48
N PHE A 289 9.30 25.13 16.25
CA PHE A 289 9.00 25.61 17.60
C PHE A 289 8.91 27.14 17.58
N GLY A 290 7.74 27.65 17.18
CA GLY A 290 7.50 29.08 17.03
C GLY A 290 8.33 29.71 15.90
N ALA A 291 9.41 30.41 16.25
CA ALA A 291 10.34 31.02 15.29
C ALA A 291 11.51 30.11 14.87
N PHE A 292 11.70 28.97 15.54
CA PHE A 292 12.86 28.10 15.34
C PHE A 292 12.52 26.85 14.54
N VAL A 293 13.32 26.53 13.53
CA VAL A 293 13.27 25.27 12.76
C VAL A 293 14.64 24.60 12.88
N PHE A 294 14.66 23.34 13.32
CA PHE A 294 15.91 22.59 13.56
C PHE A 294 16.16 21.59 12.43
N GLY A 295 17.23 21.81 11.66
CA GLY A 295 17.59 20.96 10.53
C GLY A 295 17.93 19.51 10.89
N ASP A 296 18.32 19.25 12.13
CA ASP A 296 18.66 17.91 12.62
C ASP A 296 17.42 17.05 12.92
N ALA A 297 16.25 17.68 13.08
CA ALA A 297 14.92 17.04 13.19
C ALA A 297 14.10 17.20 11.90
N ARG A 298 14.78 17.17 10.75
CA ARG A 298 14.15 17.08 9.42
C ARG A 298 13.82 15.62 9.10
N PHE A 299 12.67 15.37 8.47
CA PHE A 299 12.20 14.04 8.14
C PHE A 299 11.45 14.00 6.80
N PRO A 300 11.58 12.90 6.04
CA PRO A 300 10.75 12.69 4.86
C PRO A 300 9.30 12.40 5.28
N VAL A 301 8.35 12.95 4.53
CA VAL A 301 6.95 12.52 4.54
C VAL A 301 6.64 11.95 3.16
N GLU A 302 6.32 10.66 3.13
CA GLU A 302 5.75 10.02 1.95
C GLU A 302 4.22 10.14 2.00
N THR A 303 3.62 10.44 0.85
CA THR A 303 2.17 10.42 0.67
C THR A 303 1.84 9.63 -0.59
N LYS A 304 1.05 8.58 -0.43
CA LYS A 304 0.61 7.70 -1.52
C LYS A 304 -0.88 7.88 -1.73
N PHE A 305 -1.23 8.46 -2.88
CA PHE A 305 -2.60 8.73 -3.30
C PHE A 305 -3.05 7.74 -4.35
N TYR A 306 -4.22 7.14 -4.15
CA TYR A 306 -4.89 6.14 -4.99
C TYR A 306 -6.30 6.65 -5.31
N PRO A 307 -7.09 6.00 -6.21
CA PRO A 307 -8.34 6.56 -6.73
C PRO A 307 -9.45 6.78 -5.69
N PHE A 308 -9.43 6.06 -4.56
CA PHE A 308 -10.41 6.14 -3.46
C PHE A 308 -9.75 6.16 -2.08
N PHE A 309 -8.41 6.23 -2.01
CA PHE A 309 -7.64 5.98 -0.80
C PHE A 309 -6.37 6.83 -0.77
N GLY A 310 -5.92 7.23 0.41
CA GLY A 310 -4.66 7.92 0.63
C GLY A 310 -3.97 7.42 1.89
N ARG A 311 -2.63 7.38 1.88
CA ARG A 311 -1.82 7.13 3.07
C ARG A 311 -0.71 8.16 3.19
N VAL A 312 -0.59 8.76 4.37
CA VAL A 312 0.58 9.56 4.78
C VAL A 312 1.42 8.69 5.71
N SER A 313 2.75 8.73 5.54
CA SER A 313 3.69 8.08 6.44
C SER A 313 4.97 8.91 6.55
N GLY A 314 5.31 9.28 7.78
CA GLY A 314 6.48 10.10 8.11
C GLY A 314 6.49 10.44 9.60
N GLY A 315 7.36 11.38 9.98
CA GLY A 315 7.54 11.78 11.38
C GLY A 315 9.01 11.75 11.81
N THR A 316 9.28 12.15 13.05
CA THR A 316 10.64 12.19 13.59
C THR A 316 10.65 11.91 15.10
N ASP A 317 11.67 11.19 15.55
CA ASP A 317 12.01 11.12 16.97
C ASP A 317 12.78 12.39 17.36
N LEU A 318 12.22 13.22 18.23
CA LEU A 318 12.90 14.43 18.73
C LEU A 318 14.13 14.11 19.60
N SER A 319 14.41 12.83 19.88
CA SER A 319 15.69 12.40 20.46
C SER A 319 16.89 12.74 19.56
N THR A 320 16.70 12.86 18.24
CA THR A 320 17.79 13.17 17.28
C THR A 320 18.30 14.61 17.33
N LEU A 321 17.61 15.52 18.02
CA LEU A 321 18.07 16.89 18.23
C LEU A 321 19.43 16.91 18.95
N GLY A 322 20.38 17.70 18.45
CA GLY A 322 21.74 17.76 19.02
C GLY A 322 21.78 18.12 20.51
N GLU A 323 22.83 17.70 21.22
CA GLU A 323 22.96 17.78 22.68
C GLU A 323 22.74 19.18 23.30
N LEU A 324 22.89 20.25 22.51
CA LEU A 324 22.70 21.65 22.93
C LEU A 324 21.26 22.17 22.82
N VAL A 325 20.34 21.35 22.30
CA VAL A 325 18.92 21.67 22.10
C VAL A 325 18.07 20.59 22.77
N ASP A 326 17.20 20.98 23.69
CA ASP A 326 16.28 20.11 24.42
C ASP A 326 14.83 20.59 24.30
N VAL A 327 13.89 19.66 24.24
CA VAL A 327 12.46 19.94 23.99
C VAL A 327 11.61 19.14 24.96
N GLU A 328 10.83 19.83 25.78
CA GLU A 328 9.78 19.25 26.61
C GLU A 328 8.41 19.60 26.03
N VAL A 329 7.62 18.59 25.67
CA VAL A 329 6.25 18.78 25.16
C VAL A 329 5.26 18.55 26.29
N ASP A 330 4.51 19.59 26.67
CA ASP A 330 3.41 19.54 27.66
C ASP A 330 2.09 19.02 27.06
N LEU A 331 1.89 19.28 25.76
CA LEU A 331 0.70 18.91 24.98
C LEU A 331 1.07 18.68 23.52
N LEU A 332 0.51 17.61 22.92
CA LEU A 332 0.47 17.40 21.47
C LEU A 332 -0.98 17.08 21.06
N ARG A 333 -1.48 17.75 20.02
CA ARG A 333 -2.73 17.41 19.34
C ARG A 333 -2.46 17.18 17.85
N GLN A 334 -3.10 16.16 17.28
CA GLN A 334 -3.29 16.03 15.84
C GLN A 334 -4.81 15.94 15.59
N SER A 335 -5.37 16.82 14.76
CA SER A 335 -6.79 16.84 14.47
C SER A 335 -7.13 17.32 13.05
N TRP A 336 -8.40 17.18 12.68
CA TRP A 336 -8.97 17.43 11.35
C TRP A 336 -10.22 18.29 11.55
N ASP A 337 -10.14 19.57 11.19
CA ASP A 337 -11.25 20.51 11.28
C ASP A 337 -11.94 20.69 9.93
N PHE A 338 -13.25 20.81 9.96
CA PHE A 338 -14.08 20.95 8.78
C PHE A 338 -14.56 22.40 8.64
N ASN A 339 -14.92 22.79 7.43
CA ASN A 339 -15.44 24.13 7.17
C ASN A 339 -16.98 24.13 7.22
N ALA A 340 -17.61 25.31 7.12
CA ALA A 340 -19.06 25.45 7.21
C ALA A 340 -19.88 24.63 6.17
N ASN A 341 -19.27 24.16 5.07
CA ASN A 341 -19.92 23.27 4.10
C ASN A 341 -20.11 21.85 4.64
N ALA A 342 -19.46 21.45 5.73
CA ALA A 342 -19.71 20.17 6.42
C ALA A 342 -20.97 20.19 7.32
N VAL A 343 -21.63 21.35 7.50
CA VAL A 343 -22.84 21.44 8.31
C VAL A 343 -23.95 20.54 7.76
N GLY A 344 -24.46 19.66 8.63
CA GLY A 344 -25.42 18.61 8.29
C GLY A 344 -24.80 17.23 8.05
N MET A 345 -23.48 17.12 7.91
CA MET A 345 -22.77 15.83 7.89
C MET A 345 -22.81 15.18 9.28
N ARG A 346 -22.62 13.86 9.30
CA ARG A 346 -22.61 13.02 10.50
C ARG A 346 -21.21 12.50 10.76
N LEU A 347 -20.76 12.59 12.01
CA LEU A 347 -19.45 12.15 12.49
C LEU A 347 -19.60 10.92 13.40
N SER A 348 -18.88 9.86 13.05
CA SER A 348 -18.81 8.61 13.81
C SER A 348 -17.36 8.25 14.13
N THR A 349 -17.10 7.72 15.33
CA THR A 349 -15.82 7.12 15.77
C THR A 349 -16.08 5.75 16.40
N ARG A 350 -15.04 5.07 16.92
CA ARG A 350 -15.20 3.82 17.68
C ARG A 350 -16.18 3.92 18.86
N ARG A 351 -16.33 5.12 19.45
CA ARG A 351 -17.09 5.34 20.70
C ARG A 351 -18.26 6.31 20.58
N ASN A 352 -18.25 7.17 19.56
CA ASN A 352 -19.28 8.17 19.29
C ASN A 352 -19.97 7.83 17.96
N ARG A 353 -21.28 8.01 17.85
CA ARG A 353 -22.05 7.56 16.67
C ARG A 353 -23.00 8.63 16.17
N GLU A 354 -22.90 8.93 14.89
CA GLU A 354 -23.75 9.86 14.14
C GLU A 354 -23.93 11.23 14.84
N LEU A 355 -22.86 11.74 15.47
CA LEU A 355 -22.81 13.10 16.00
C LEU A 355 -23.02 14.09 14.86
N ARG A 356 -23.69 15.20 15.12
CA ARG A 356 -24.12 16.10 14.05
C ARG A 356 -23.17 17.28 13.97
N ILE A 357 -22.50 17.44 12.82
CA ILE A 357 -21.75 18.67 12.56
C ILE A 357 -22.76 19.77 12.29
N ASP A 358 -22.99 20.67 13.25
CA ASP A 358 -23.77 21.90 13.01
C ASP A 358 -23.22 23.15 13.70
N GLY A 359 -22.00 23.08 14.23
CA GLY A 359 -21.31 24.17 14.93
C GLY A 359 -21.91 24.43 16.31
N VAL A 360 -22.29 23.37 17.05
CA VAL A 360 -22.84 23.41 18.41
C VAL A 360 -22.23 22.28 19.27
N PRO A 361 -21.72 22.56 20.49
CA PRO A 361 -21.00 21.54 21.26
C PRO A 361 -21.82 20.30 21.67
N ASP A 362 -21.50 19.18 21.03
CA ASP A 362 -22.07 17.85 21.29
C ASP A 362 -21.47 17.16 22.54
N ALA A 363 -22.16 16.13 23.06
CA ALA A 363 -21.65 15.29 24.15
C ALA A 363 -20.76 14.16 23.60
N PHE A 364 -19.48 14.12 24.00
CA PHE A 364 -18.46 13.29 23.37
C PHE A 364 -17.73 12.36 24.36
N ASP A 365 -17.62 11.08 24.04
CA ASP A 365 -16.74 10.11 24.72
C ASP A 365 -15.30 10.27 24.21
N SER A 366 -14.47 10.94 25.02
CA SER A 366 -13.06 11.22 24.71
C SER A 366 -12.09 10.09 25.02
N ARG A 367 -12.56 8.89 25.38
CA ARG A 367 -11.68 7.74 25.66
C ARG A 367 -11.04 7.21 24.37
N VAL A 368 -9.81 6.73 24.50
CA VAL A 368 -9.00 6.15 23.41
C VAL A 368 -8.46 4.79 23.82
N ASP A 369 -8.42 3.84 22.88
CA ASP A 369 -7.77 2.54 23.10
C ASP A 369 -6.26 2.64 22.75
N LEU A 370 -5.38 2.08 23.61
CA LEU A 370 -3.92 2.13 23.45
C LEU A 370 -3.34 0.78 22.96
N PRO A 371 -2.32 0.78 22.08
CA PRO A 371 -1.76 1.93 21.35
C PRO A 371 -2.78 2.49 20.34
N ILE A 372 -2.65 3.79 20.04
CA ILE A 372 -3.71 4.59 19.42
C ILE A 372 -3.98 4.12 17.99
N ARG A 373 -5.13 3.46 17.82
CA ARG A 373 -5.62 2.92 16.53
C ARG A 373 -7.05 3.38 16.27
N GLU A 374 -7.28 4.67 16.51
CA GLU A 374 -8.57 5.33 16.36
C GLU A 374 -8.86 5.75 14.93
N TRP A 375 -10.15 5.93 14.67
CA TRP A 375 -10.67 6.35 13.38
C TRP A 375 -11.87 7.27 13.57
N PHE A 376 -12.12 8.10 12.56
CA PHE A 376 -13.37 8.81 12.38
C PHE A 376 -13.89 8.63 10.95
N LEU A 377 -15.20 8.76 10.80
CA LEU A 377 -15.92 8.82 9.53
C LEU A 377 -16.82 10.05 9.58
N VAL A 378 -16.66 10.96 8.61
CA VAL A 378 -17.57 12.08 8.37
C VAL A 378 -18.29 11.84 7.05
N THR A 379 -19.62 11.91 7.04
CA THR A 379 -20.45 11.49 5.90
C THR A 379 -21.72 12.34 5.72
N GLY A 380 -22.09 12.62 4.47
CA GLY A 380 -23.31 13.34 4.08
C GLY A 380 -23.43 13.48 2.55
N GLU A 381 -24.27 14.40 2.07
CA GLU A 381 -24.47 14.71 0.64
C GLU A 381 -23.18 15.15 -0.07
N GLN A 382 -22.29 15.80 0.71
CA GLN A 382 -20.99 16.28 0.27
C GLN A 382 -20.09 15.15 -0.26
N GLY A 383 -20.32 13.91 0.20
CA GLY A 383 -19.44 12.77 0.08
C GLY A 383 -19.12 12.19 1.46
N SER A 384 -18.09 11.34 1.56
CA SER A 384 -17.61 10.85 2.86
C SER A 384 -16.09 10.76 2.94
N LEU A 385 -15.55 11.17 4.09
CA LEU A 385 -14.15 11.05 4.46
C LEU A 385 -14.02 10.13 5.68
N PHE A 386 -13.34 9.01 5.51
CA PHE A 386 -12.85 8.18 6.62
C PHE A 386 -11.38 8.49 6.85
N VAL A 387 -10.93 8.60 8.10
CA VAL A 387 -9.51 8.65 8.48
C VAL A 387 -9.25 7.71 9.66
N ARG A 388 -8.14 6.97 9.61
CA ARG A 388 -7.60 6.17 10.71
C ARG A 388 -6.18 6.60 11.02
N LEU A 389 -5.93 6.92 12.30
CA LEU A 389 -4.59 7.18 12.83
C LEU A 389 -3.94 5.87 13.32
N ALA A 390 -2.61 5.83 13.29
CA ALA A 390 -1.83 4.76 13.91
C ALA A 390 -0.63 5.34 14.67
N LEU A 391 -0.86 5.86 15.87
CA LEU A 391 0.22 6.38 16.74
C LEU A 391 0.69 5.23 17.66
N VAL A 392 1.88 4.72 17.36
CA VAL A 392 2.47 3.53 18.01
C VAL A 392 3.07 3.90 19.37
N ASP A 393 3.75 5.05 19.45
CA ASP A 393 4.36 5.54 20.68
C ASP A 393 3.34 6.34 21.50
N THR A 394 3.27 6.06 22.80
CA THR A 394 2.30 6.70 23.69
C THR A 394 2.88 7.99 24.24
N ILE A 395 2.49 9.12 23.65
CA ILE A 395 3.00 10.46 23.98
C ILE A 395 2.22 11.04 25.16
N GLY A 396 2.91 11.67 26.10
CA GLY A 396 2.32 12.25 27.32
C GLY A 396 1.98 11.23 28.42
N THR A 397 1.46 11.72 29.54
CA THR A 397 0.95 10.88 30.65
C THR A 397 -0.56 10.63 30.57
N SER A 398 -1.26 11.29 29.64
CA SER A 398 -2.69 11.14 29.39
C SER A 398 -2.97 11.31 27.89
N GLN A 399 -3.81 10.43 27.33
CA GLN A 399 -4.23 10.45 25.93
C GLN A 399 -5.75 10.39 25.85
N SER A 400 -6.31 11.05 24.84
CA SER A 400 -7.75 11.18 24.64
C SER A 400 -8.07 11.39 23.16
N LEU A 401 -9.28 11.02 22.74
CA LEU A 401 -9.86 11.56 21.51
C LEU A 401 -10.17 13.05 21.71
N TYR A 402 -9.76 13.86 20.74
CA TYR A 402 -10.12 15.28 20.65
C TYR A 402 -11.41 15.46 19.86
N TYR A 403 -12.23 16.41 20.28
CA TYR A 403 -13.43 16.84 19.56
C TYR A 403 -13.79 18.30 19.89
N ARG A 404 -14.25 19.04 18.88
CA ARG A 404 -14.82 20.39 19.00
C ARG A 404 -15.75 20.72 17.83
N ASP A 405 -17.05 20.87 18.10
CA ASP A 405 -18.01 21.48 17.17
C ASP A 405 -18.54 22.78 17.80
N ASP A 406 -18.13 23.93 17.27
CA ASP A 406 -18.55 25.26 17.72
C ASP A 406 -18.26 26.30 16.63
N ARG A 407 -19.32 26.88 16.06
CA ARG A 407 -19.24 27.93 15.02
C ARG A 407 -18.56 29.23 15.48
N ASN A 408 -18.31 29.37 16.79
CA ASN A 408 -17.60 30.50 17.39
C ASN A 408 -16.12 30.16 17.69
N GLY A 409 -15.64 28.99 17.23
CA GLY A 409 -14.26 28.54 17.39
C GLY A 409 -13.92 28.13 18.82
N GLY A 410 -12.69 28.43 19.25
CA GLY A 410 -12.15 27.96 20.54
C GLY A 410 -11.86 26.45 20.57
N GLN A 411 -11.25 25.97 21.66
CA GLN A 411 -10.64 24.64 21.75
C GLN A 411 -11.06 23.90 23.03
N SER A 412 -10.96 22.57 23.05
CA SER A 412 -11.33 21.74 24.23
C SER A 412 -10.15 21.29 25.13
N HIS A 413 -8.91 21.76 24.91
CA HIS A 413 -7.72 21.30 25.68
C HIS A 413 -7.54 21.86 27.10
N GLY A 414 -8.37 22.80 27.54
CA GLY A 414 -8.20 23.49 28.82
C GLY A 414 -7.04 24.50 28.85
N THR A 415 -6.51 24.78 30.04
CA THR A 415 -5.84 26.06 30.39
C THR A 415 -4.38 26.24 29.93
N LEU A 416 -3.89 25.47 28.96
CA LEU A 416 -2.57 25.72 28.35
C LEU A 416 -2.64 26.72 27.19
N VAL A 417 -3.84 26.86 26.61
CA VAL A 417 -4.19 27.78 25.53
C VAL A 417 -5.48 28.50 25.99
N HIS A 418 -5.45 29.83 25.98
CA HIS A 418 -6.51 30.72 26.45
C HIS A 418 -7.07 31.62 25.34
N GLY A 419 -6.38 31.74 24.20
CA GLY A 419 -6.81 32.46 23.01
C GLY A 419 -7.42 31.53 21.95
N GLY A 420 -8.32 32.06 21.13
CA GLY A 420 -8.93 31.30 20.03
C GLY A 420 -7.96 31.14 18.85
N ASP A 421 -7.79 29.90 18.41
CA ASP A 421 -7.13 29.54 17.15
C ASP A 421 -7.79 28.25 16.64
N THR A 422 -8.33 28.36 15.43
CA THR A 422 -9.39 27.52 14.87
C THR A 422 -9.49 27.78 13.37
N GLY A 423 -8.59 27.16 12.62
CA GLY A 423 -8.71 27.08 11.16
C GLY A 423 -8.43 28.36 10.36
N TYR A 424 -8.85 28.40 9.09
CA TYR A 424 -8.83 29.62 8.26
C TYR A 424 -10.01 30.55 8.55
N ASP A 425 -11.18 30.00 8.90
CA ASP A 425 -12.42 30.78 9.03
C ASP A 425 -12.70 31.32 10.45
N GLY A 426 -12.01 30.79 11.47
CA GLY A 426 -12.20 31.17 12.88
C GLY A 426 -13.27 30.36 13.62
N ALA A 427 -13.85 29.34 12.98
CA ALA A 427 -14.76 28.37 13.57
C ALA A 427 -14.10 26.99 13.73
N SER A 428 -14.78 26.07 14.39
CA SER A 428 -14.44 24.64 14.30
C SER A 428 -15.71 23.83 14.08
N TYR A 429 -15.79 23.12 12.96
CA TYR A 429 -16.91 22.23 12.65
C TYR A 429 -16.42 20.79 12.78
N GLY A 430 -16.92 20.07 13.78
CA GLY A 430 -16.54 18.68 14.02
C GLY A 430 -15.04 18.37 14.17
N ASP A 431 -14.19 19.33 14.57
CA ASP A 431 -12.73 19.19 14.66
C ASP A 431 -12.35 17.99 15.54
N VAL A 432 -11.86 16.92 14.92
CA VAL A 432 -11.73 15.59 15.54
C VAL A 432 -10.32 15.06 15.41
N GLY A 433 -9.86 14.32 16.42
CA GLY A 433 -8.54 13.69 16.36
C GLY A 433 -8.09 13.13 17.70
N VAL A 434 -6.82 13.37 18.04
CA VAL A 434 -6.18 12.83 19.25
C VAL A 434 -5.44 13.95 19.99
N LEU A 435 -5.62 13.98 21.31
CA LEU A 435 -4.97 14.90 22.25
C LEU A 435 -4.16 14.09 23.28
N ALA A 436 -2.85 14.32 23.29
CA ALA A 436 -1.89 13.86 24.29
C ALA A 436 -1.49 15.02 25.21
N THR A 437 -1.43 14.78 26.51
CA THR A 437 -1.06 15.79 27.54
C THR A 437 -0.20 15.18 28.65
N GLY A 438 0.51 16.05 29.35
CA GLY A 438 1.48 15.67 30.37
C GLY A 438 2.89 15.64 29.79
N ARG A 439 3.84 16.19 30.55
CA ARG A 439 5.16 16.53 30.04
C ARG A 439 5.98 15.30 29.65
N VAL A 440 6.48 15.28 28.42
CA VAL A 440 7.48 14.33 27.92
C VAL A 440 8.63 15.09 27.27
N ALA A 441 9.86 14.77 27.65
CA ALA A 441 11.06 15.23 26.96
C ALA A 441 11.24 14.42 25.67
N ARG A 442 11.51 15.13 24.56
CA ARG A 442 11.86 14.58 23.23
C ARG A 442 10.95 13.41 22.75
N PRO A 443 9.63 13.61 22.64
CA PRO A 443 8.74 12.57 22.12
C PRO A 443 8.95 12.32 20.61
N ASN A 444 8.56 11.13 20.15
CA ASN A 444 8.38 10.84 18.73
C ASN A 444 7.13 11.57 18.20
N LEU A 445 7.28 12.38 17.15
CA LEU A 445 6.17 12.96 16.39
C LEU A 445 5.90 12.08 15.16
N GLN A 446 4.91 11.20 15.25
CA GLN A 446 4.51 10.32 14.15
C GLN A 446 3.43 10.97 13.27
N LEU A 447 3.61 10.96 11.95
CA LEU A 447 2.63 11.37 10.95
C LEU A 447 2.17 10.13 10.15
N ASP A 448 1.47 9.21 10.80
CA ASP A 448 0.91 8.01 10.17
C ASP A 448 -0.62 8.01 10.24
N PHE A 449 -1.24 8.22 9.07
CA PHE A 449 -2.67 8.06 8.90
C PHE A 449 -3.04 7.56 7.51
N ALA A 450 -4.18 6.89 7.43
CA ALA A 450 -4.76 6.37 6.21
C ALA A 450 -6.21 6.87 6.08
N ALA A 451 -6.60 7.27 4.86
CA ALA A 451 -7.89 7.87 4.58
C ALA A 451 -8.58 7.21 3.38
N TYR A 452 -9.91 7.04 3.45
CA TYR A 452 -10.71 6.68 2.28
C TYR A 452 -11.62 7.85 1.89
N PHE A 453 -11.74 8.05 0.58
CA PHE A 453 -12.52 9.08 -0.07
C PHE A 453 -13.69 8.40 -0.79
N LEU A 454 -14.89 8.55 -0.24
CA LEU A 454 -15.99 7.59 -0.41
C LEU A 454 -17.30 8.26 -0.85
N PRO A 455 -18.24 7.48 -1.43
CA PRO A 455 -19.58 7.97 -1.75
C PRO A 455 -20.28 8.63 -0.56
N ALA A 456 -21.17 9.57 -0.86
CA ALA A 456 -22.12 10.17 0.07
C ALA A 456 -22.90 9.13 0.90
N ASP A 457 -23.35 9.55 2.08
CA ASP A 457 -24.18 8.79 3.02
C ASP A 457 -23.76 7.32 3.22
N GLN A 458 -22.54 7.12 3.72
CA GLN A 458 -22.09 5.81 4.19
C GLN A 458 -23.00 5.29 5.32
N PRO A 459 -23.35 3.99 5.32
CA PRO A 459 -24.23 3.43 6.33
C PRO A 459 -23.56 3.32 7.70
N PRO A 460 -24.32 3.38 8.81
CA PRO A 460 -23.81 3.08 10.15
C PRO A 460 -23.07 1.73 10.18
N GLY A 461 -21.89 1.70 10.82
CA GLY A 461 -20.99 0.54 10.80
C GLY A 461 -19.97 0.53 9.65
N ALA A 462 -20.04 1.47 8.70
CA ALA A 462 -19.01 1.58 7.64
C ALA A 462 -17.63 1.93 8.20
N GLY A 463 -17.56 2.78 9.24
CA GLY A 463 -16.30 3.12 9.89
C GLY A 463 -15.62 1.92 10.56
N GLU A 464 -16.38 1.10 11.30
CA GLU A 464 -15.88 -0.17 11.84
C GLU A 464 -15.35 -1.12 10.74
N ARG A 465 -16.04 -1.21 9.58
CA ARG A 465 -15.61 -2.04 8.44
C ARG A 465 -14.29 -1.55 7.82
N LEU A 466 -14.19 -0.26 7.52
CA LEU A 466 -12.99 0.37 6.94
C LEU A 466 -11.78 0.28 7.90
N ALA A 467 -12.03 0.44 9.21
CA ALA A 467 -11.01 0.25 10.24
C ALA A 467 -10.54 -1.21 10.34
N ALA A 468 -11.40 -2.19 10.07
CA ALA A 468 -11.06 -3.60 9.99
C ALA A 468 -10.25 -3.92 8.71
N TRP A 469 -10.65 -3.39 7.54
CA TRP A 469 -9.91 -3.56 6.28
C TRP A 469 -8.46 -3.08 6.39
N LEU A 470 -8.22 -1.90 6.97
CA LEU A 470 -6.88 -1.39 7.26
C LEU A 470 -6.18 -2.09 8.45
N GLY A 471 -6.93 -2.84 9.27
CA GLY A 471 -6.39 -3.67 10.34
C GLY A 471 -5.97 -5.06 9.88
N THR A 472 -6.45 -5.50 8.71
CA THR A 472 -6.23 -6.83 8.15
C THR A 472 -6.32 -6.71 6.62
N PRO A 473 -5.22 -6.36 5.94
CA PRO A 473 -5.23 -6.14 4.49
C PRO A 473 -5.45 -7.45 3.71
N VAL A 474 -5.86 -7.31 2.44
CA VAL A 474 -5.93 -8.41 1.48
C VAL A 474 -4.54 -9.04 1.32
N THR A 475 -4.48 -10.37 1.41
CA THR A 475 -3.26 -11.14 1.12
C THR A 475 -3.21 -11.56 -0.34
N VAL A 476 -2.02 -11.62 -0.93
CA VAL A 476 -1.82 -12.06 -2.32
C VAL A 476 -0.95 -13.31 -2.35
N ALA A 477 -1.44 -14.38 -2.99
CA ALA A 477 -0.65 -15.56 -3.31
C ALA A 477 -0.32 -15.58 -4.81
N ALA A 478 0.96 -15.72 -5.16
CA ALA A 478 1.44 -15.72 -6.53
C ALA A 478 1.84 -17.12 -7.00
N THR A 479 1.30 -17.58 -8.13
CA THR A 479 1.58 -18.90 -8.72
C THR A 479 2.04 -18.74 -10.17
N THR A 480 3.28 -19.13 -10.46
CA THR A 480 3.82 -19.16 -11.84
C THR A 480 3.21 -20.36 -12.58
N GLN A 481 2.59 -20.11 -13.74
CA GLN A 481 1.94 -21.14 -14.56
C GLN A 481 2.56 -21.16 -15.97
N ALA A 482 2.97 -22.34 -16.44
CA ALA A 482 3.56 -22.54 -17.76
C ALA A 482 2.49 -22.49 -18.88
N PRO A 483 2.84 -22.03 -20.10
CA PRO A 483 1.89 -21.85 -21.19
C PRO A 483 1.27 -23.18 -21.67
N SER A 484 -0.06 -23.24 -21.66
CA SER A 484 -0.82 -24.41 -22.09
C SER A 484 -0.64 -24.70 -23.59
N GLY A 485 -0.15 -25.89 -23.93
CA GLY A 485 0.03 -26.35 -25.31
C GLY A 485 1.47 -26.70 -25.68
N VAL A 486 2.47 -26.27 -24.88
CA VAL A 486 3.86 -26.69 -25.07
C VAL A 486 4.14 -27.91 -24.18
N ALA A 487 4.45 -29.05 -24.80
CA ALA A 487 4.89 -30.26 -24.11
C ALA A 487 6.35 -30.10 -23.62
N ALA A 488 6.53 -29.37 -22.52
CA ALA A 488 7.84 -29.04 -21.96
C ALA A 488 8.53 -30.26 -21.34
N SER A 489 9.34 -30.98 -22.14
CA SER A 489 10.28 -32.01 -21.67
C SER A 489 11.52 -31.42 -20.97
N ALA A 490 11.33 -30.35 -20.19
CA ALA A 490 12.36 -29.76 -19.38
C ALA A 490 12.58 -30.60 -18.10
N ARG A 491 13.78 -31.17 -17.95
CA ARG A 491 14.25 -31.59 -16.62
C ARG A 491 14.47 -30.33 -15.79
N GLY A 492 13.46 -29.94 -15.03
CA GLY A 492 13.55 -28.82 -14.10
C GLY A 492 14.73 -29.02 -13.15
N VAL A 493 15.65 -28.06 -13.13
CA VAL A 493 16.54 -27.88 -11.99
C VAL A 493 15.64 -27.45 -10.84
N LEU A 494 15.47 -28.34 -9.85
CA LEU A 494 14.76 -27.97 -8.63
C LEU A 494 15.53 -26.83 -7.96
N LEU A 495 14.78 -25.84 -7.49
CA LEU A 495 15.27 -24.68 -6.77
C LEU A 495 14.62 -24.70 -5.38
N PRO A 496 15.36 -24.40 -4.30
CA PRO A 496 14.79 -24.39 -2.96
C PRO A 496 13.94 -23.14 -2.72
N ASP A 497 12.70 -23.32 -2.27
CA ASP A 497 11.73 -22.22 -2.07
C ASP A 497 12.12 -21.27 -0.91
N ALA A 498 12.93 -21.74 0.04
CA ALA A 498 13.55 -20.89 1.06
C ALA A 498 14.98 -21.34 1.42
N VAL A 499 15.80 -20.35 1.78
CA VAL A 499 17.20 -20.51 2.21
C VAL A 499 17.42 -19.78 3.54
N GLU A 500 17.91 -20.51 4.55
CA GLU A 500 18.45 -19.92 5.79
C GLU A 500 19.97 -20.00 5.86
N LEU A 501 20.59 -19.04 6.56
CA LEU A 501 22.02 -19.03 6.88
C LEU A 501 22.20 -18.66 8.36
N SER A 502 22.72 -19.60 9.14
CA SER A 502 22.98 -19.42 10.57
C SER A 502 24.07 -18.38 10.82
N ALA A 503 24.16 -17.88 12.06
CA ALA A 503 25.39 -17.27 12.53
C ALA A 503 26.55 -18.28 12.41
N ALA A 504 27.75 -17.79 12.11
CA ALA A 504 28.97 -18.59 12.15
C ALA A 504 29.48 -18.73 13.58
N PHE A 505 30.01 -19.89 13.96
CA PHE A 505 30.52 -20.18 15.29
C PHE A 505 31.84 -21.00 15.24
N PRO A 506 32.87 -20.64 16.01
CA PRO A 506 33.02 -19.39 16.76
C PRO A 506 33.06 -18.17 15.81
N ASN A 507 32.68 -16.99 16.33
CA ASN A 507 32.78 -15.71 15.63
C ASN A 507 32.90 -14.58 16.67
N PRO A 508 34.03 -13.85 16.76
CA PRO A 508 35.24 -13.97 15.94
C PRO A 508 35.95 -15.33 16.06
N PHE A 509 36.79 -15.69 15.08
CA PHE A 509 37.52 -16.96 15.05
C PHE A 509 39.01 -16.77 14.73
N ARG A 510 39.84 -17.75 15.14
CA ARG A 510 41.30 -17.77 14.87
C ARG A 510 41.78 -18.88 13.92
N VAL A 511 41.11 -20.02 13.91
CA VAL A 511 41.58 -21.24 13.20
C VAL A 511 40.52 -21.77 12.23
N VAL A 512 39.29 -21.96 12.70
CA VAL A 512 38.15 -22.39 11.88
C VAL A 512 36.86 -21.83 12.46
N THR A 513 35.89 -21.56 11.59
CA THR A 513 34.50 -21.23 11.93
C THR A 513 33.57 -22.12 11.12
N SER A 514 32.42 -22.47 11.70
CA SER A 514 31.41 -23.33 11.07
C SER A 514 30.06 -22.62 11.03
N PHE A 515 29.29 -22.82 9.97
CA PHE A 515 27.94 -22.27 9.82
C PHE A 515 27.04 -23.27 9.09
N ARG A 516 25.73 -23.16 9.29
CA ARG A 516 24.73 -24.04 8.68
C ARG A 516 23.92 -23.29 7.64
N VAL A 517 23.72 -23.93 6.49
CA VAL A 517 22.76 -23.53 5.46
C VAL A 517 21.59 -24.49 5.55
N TRP A 518 20.35 -23.98 5.64
CA TRP A 518 19.13 -24.78 5.57
C TRP A 518 18.38 -24.47 4.27
N LEU A 519 17.81 -25.50 3.66
CA LEU A 519 17.03 -25.42 2.42
C LEU A 519 15.70 -26.13 2.63
N GLU A 520 14.59 -25.48 2.28
CA GLU A 520 13.26 -26.10 2.37
C GLU A 520 12.98 -27.07 1.20
N GLY A 521 13.61 -26.86 0.05
CA GLY A 521 13.63 -27.79 -1.08
C GLY A 521 15.03 -28.31 -1.41
N PRO A 522 15.17 -29.35 -2.25
CA PRO A 522 16.42 -29.66 -2.90
C PRO A 522 16.71 -28.67 -4.04
N GLY A 523 17.97 -28.35 -4.32
CA GLY A 523 18.32 -27.57 -5.50
C GLY A 523 19.75 -27.04 -5.57
N GLU A 524 20.03 -26.27 -6.62
CA GLU A 524 21.36 -25.70 -6.90
C GLU A 524 21.76 -24.59 -5.93
N VAL A 525 22.95 -24.72 -5.33
CA VAL A 525 23.44 -23.83 -4.27
C VAL A 525 24.89 -23.43 -4.54
N VAL A 526 25.21 -22.15 -4.35
CA VAL A 526 26.57 -21.61 -4.27
C VAL A 526 26.81 -21.10 -2.85
N VAL A 527 27.87 -21.56 -2.19
CA VAL A 527 28.31 -21.08 -0.87
C VAL A 527 29.72 -20.54 -1.01
N GLN A 528 29.93 -19.25 -0.73
CA GLN A 528 31.21 -18.59 -0.85
C GLN A 528 31.45 -17.58 0.29
N VAL A 529 32.71 -17.16 0.45
CA VAL A 529 33.13 -16.07 1.32
C VAL A 529 33.60 -14.90 0.46
N VAL A 530 33.17 -13.69 0.81
CA VAL A 530 33.58 -12.44 0.16
C VAL A 530 34.24 -11.48 1.14
N ASP A 531 35.07 -10.58 0.63
CA ASP A 531 35.63 -9.45 1.40
C ASP A 531 34.65 -8.28 1.53
N VAL A 532 35.08 -7.19 2.19
CA VAL A 532 34.27 -5.97 2.37
C VAL A 532 33.94 -5.22 1.07
N ALA A 533 34.61 -5.54 -0.04
CA ALA A 533 34.33 -5.02 -1.37
C ALA A 533 33.50 -6.01 -2.22
N GLY A 534 32.93 -7.05 -1.61
CA GLY A 534 32.11 -8.06 -2.26
C GLY A 534 32.88 -9.05 -3.14
N ARG A 535 34.22 -8.97 -3.18
CA ARG A 535 35.04 -9.87 -4.02
C ARG A 535 35.09 -11.25 -3.38
N ARG A 536 34.83 -12.30 -4.16
CA ARG A 536 35.01 -13.70 -3.70
C ARG A 536 36.45 -13.91 -3.29
N VAL A 537 36.66 -14.34 -2.05
CA VAL A 537 37.95 -14.81 -1.55
C VAL A 537 38.00 -16.33 -1.43
N ARG A 538 36.87 -17.00 -1.18
CA ARG A 538 36.79 -18.47 -1.07
C ARG A 538 35.48 -19.02 -1.62
N LEU A 539 35.52 -20.08 -2.42
CA LEU A 539 34.38 -20.95 -2.71
C LEU A 539 34.37 -22.14 -1.74
N LEU A 540 33.22 -22.45 -1.17
CA LEU A 540 33.03 -23.53 -0.20
C LEU A 540 32.13 -24.65 -0.76
N HIS A 541 31.19 -24.32 -1.65
CA HIS A 541 30.37 -25.29 -2.39
C HIS A 541 29.76 -24.64 -3.64
N GLN A 542 29.62 -25.43 -4.72
CA GLN A 542 28.84 -25.09 -5.89
C GLN A 542 28.23 -26.39 -6.44
N GLY A 543 26.90 -26.45 -6.56
CA GLY A 543 26.17 -27.62 -7.05
C GLY A 543 24.89 -27.91 -6.26
N SER A 544 24.10 -28.89 -6.72
CA SER A 544 22.89 -29.36 -6.04
C SER A 544 23.13 -29.80 -4.58
N LEU A 545 22.18 -29.45 -3.70
CA LEU A 545 22.04 -29.99 -2.34
C LEU A 545 20.62 -30.53 -2.13
N PRO A 546 20.43 -31.57 -1.28
CA PRO A 546 19.11 -32.00 -0.84
C PRO A 546 18.49 -31.00 0.15
N HIS A 547 17.17 -31.09 0.35
CA HIS A 547 16.46 -30.43 1.46
C HIS A 547 17.13 -30.72 2.81
N GLY A 548 17.10 -29.72 3.69
CA GLY A 548 17.58 -29.80 5.07
C GLY A 548 18.88 -29.03 5.32
N GLY A 549 19.37 -29.09 6.56
CA GLY A 549 20.48 -28.26 7.02
C GLY A 549 21.87 -28.88 6.90
N ARG A 550 22.74 -28.34 6.04
CA ARG A 550 24.15 -28.75 5.85
C ARG A 550 25.12 -27.78 6.54
N GLU A 551 26.11 -28.32 7.25
CA GLU A 551 27.22 -27.52 7.81
C GLU A 551 28.32 -27.28 6.77
N PHE A 552 28.86 -26.07 6.77
CA PHE A 552 30.07 -25.67 6.05
C PHE A 552 31.09 -25.09 7.04
N ARG A 553 32.38 -25.18 6.69
CA ARG A 553 33.49 -24.71 7.52
C ARG A 553 34.44 -23.86 6.70
N TRP A 554 35.03 -22.85 7.34
CA TRP A 554 36.03 -21.98 6.73
C TRP A 554 37.17 -21.70 7.72
N ASP A 555 38.41 -21.78 7.23
CA ASP A 555 39.65 -21.73 8.02
C ASP A 555 40.41 -20.39 7.88
N GLY A 556 39.78 -19.36 7.32
CA GLY A 556 40.41 -18.07 7.09
C GLY A 556 41.43 -18.06 5.95
N ARG A 557 41.28 -18.98 4.98
CA ARG A 557 42.06 -19.01 3.72
C ARG A 557 41.23 -18.62 2.51
N ASP A 558 41.91 -18.15 1.47
CA ASP A 558 41.35 -17.94 0.14
C ASP A 558 41.33 -19.24 -0.69
N ASP A 559 40.87 -19.16 -1.94
CA ASP A 559 40.78 -20.30 -2.87
C ASP A 559 42.14 -20.94 -3.18
N ASP A 560 43.21 -20.15 -3.27
CA ASP A 560 44.59 -20.62 -3.47
C ASP A 560 45.22 -21.22 -2.18
N GLY A 561 44.51 -21.14 -1.05
CA GLY A 561 44.97 -21.63 0.25
C GLY A 561 45.94 -20.68 0.97
N ALA A 562 46.12 -19.46 0.47
CA ALA A 562 46.86 -18.42 1.16
C ALA A 562 46.04 -17.85 2.34
N ALA A 563 46.75 -17.23 3.28
CA ALA A 563 46.25 -17.00 4.64
C ALA A 563 45.75 -15.55 4.81
N LEU A 564 44.46 -15.31 4.56
CA LEU A 564 43.81 -13.99 4.57
C LEU A 564 44.04 -13.20 5.88
N PRO A 565 44.16 -11.86 5.85
CA PRO A 565 44.44 -11.03 7.02
C PRO A 565 43.30 -11.01 8.06
N SER A 566 43.60 -10.56 9.28
CA SER A 566 42.57 -10.23 10.28
C SER A 566 41.60 -9.18 9.71
N GLY A 567 40.29 -9.40 9.86
CA GLY A 567 39.30 -8.51 9.29
C GLY A 567 37.87 -9.07 9.30
N ARG A 568 36.94 -8.25 8.79
CA ARG A 568 35.54 -8.63 8.56
C ARG A 568 35.40 -9.18 7.15
N TYR A 569 34.77 -10.34 7.06
CA TYR A 569 34.39 -11.02 5.82
C TYR A 569 32.90 -11.34 5.88
N PHE A 570 32.34 -11.80 4.76
CA PHE A 570 30.94 -12.22 4.70
C PHE A 570 30.80 -13.59 4.07
N VAL A 571 30.11 -14.50 4.75
CA VAL A 571 29.60 -15.72 4.13
C VAL A 571 28.37 -15.34 3.30
N MET A 572 28.37 -15.69 2.02
CA MET A 572 27.24 -15.51 1.11
C MET A 572 26.80 -16.87 0.55
N VAL A 573 25.51 -17.15 0.66
CA VAL A 573 24.82 -18.27 0.03
C VAL A 573 23.93 -17.73 -1.09
N ARG A 574 23.90 -18.41 -2.23
CA ARG A 574 22.94 -18.19 -3.32
C ARG A 574 22.26 -19.50 -3.67
N ALA A 575 20.93 -19.57 -3.58
CA ALA A 575 20.13 -20.69 -4.06
C ALA A 575 18.68 -20.25 -4.28
N GLY A 576 17.99 -20.80 -5.27
CA GLY A 576 16.58 -20.46 -5.56
C GLY A 576 16.33 -18.97 -5.79
N GLY A 577 17.25 -18.28 -6.47
CA GLY A 577 17.23 -16.82 -6.65
C GLY A 577 17.58 -16.02 -5.38
N GLN A 578 17.43 -16.60 -4.19
CA GLN A 578 17.68 -15.95 -2.92
C GLN A 578 19.18 -15.81 -2.64
N VAL A 579 19.55 -14.64 -2.12
CA VAL A 579 20.88 -14.40 -1.52
C VAL A 579 20.71 -14.29 0.00
N ARG A 580 21.61 -14.94 0.74
CA ARG A 580 21.70 -14.83 2.21
C ARG A 580 23.15 -14.54 2.60
N THR A 581 23.35 -13.51 3.41
CA THR A 581 24.68 -13.02 3.77
C THR A 581 24.81 -12.87 5.28
N ARG A 582 25.92 -13.35 5.87
CA ARG A 582 26.24 -13.18 7.30
C ARG A 582 27.68 -12.68 7.49
N PRO A 583 27.92 -11.68 8.35
CA PRO A 583 29.26 -11.21 8.67
C PRO A 583 30.01 -12.20 9.57
N VAL A 584 31.31 -12.33 9.35
CA VAL A 584 32.22 -13.15 10.15
C VAL A 584 33.56 -12.43 10.33
N VAL A 585 34.18 -12.57 11.50
CA VAL A 585 35.40 -11.83 11.87
C VAL A 585 36.56 -12.81 12.09
N LEU A 586 37.59 -12.68 11.25
CA LEU A 586 38.84 -13.42 11.36
C LEU A 586 39.83 -12.64 12.23
N LEU A 587 40.44 -13.29 13.22
CA LEU A 587 41.52 -12.78 14.05
C LEU A 587 42.75 -13.68 13.92
N ARG A 588 43.87 -13.15 13.41
CA ARG A 588 45.18 -13.81 13.54
C ARG A 588 45.75 -13.61 14.95
#